data_AF-A0A2L0F6U6-F1
#
_entry.id   AF-A0A2L0F6U6-F1
#
_cell.length_a   1.000
_cell.length_b   1.000
_cell.length_c   1.000
_cell.angle_alpha   90.00
_cell.angle_beta   90.00
_cell.angle_gamma   90.00
#
_symmetry.space_group_name_H-M   'P 1'
#
loop_
_entity.id
_entity.type
_entity.pdbx_description
1 polymer ?
#
loop_
_entity_poly.entity_id
_entity_poly.type
_entity_poly.pdbx_seq_one_letter_code
_entity_poly.pdbx_strand_id
1 'polypeptide(L)'
;MLSVFPNLQIIATTHSPFIVGSVPGARVFVCRYDRGRKTCVVDDATDLYANKPVEEILLSPAFDGTQPFGEDITRLLEERTAAFEAGDAARRNEIERQLKEKNPEYFSYMDIEERLQALQGAGV
;
A
#
# COMPACT_ATOMS: atom_id res chain seq x y z
N MET A 1 14.02 -33.60 3.25
CA MET A 1 14.09 -32.12 3.25
C MET A 1 12.77 -31.48 3.68
N LEU A 2 11.60 -31.92 3.17
CA LEU A 2 10.27 -31.49 3.65
C LEU A 2 9.86 -32.04 5.04
N SER A 3 10.48 -33.12 5.52
CA SER A 3 10.21 -33.70 6.84
C SER A 3 10.71 -32.87 8.04
N VAL A 4 11.54 -31.85 7.80
CA VAL A 4 12.15 -31.01 8.84
C VAL A 4 11.25 -29.83 9.20
N PHE A 5 10.40 -29.38 8.26
CA PHE A 5 9.51 -28.23 8.47
C PHE A 5 8.09 -28.57 7.99
N PRO A 6 7.30 -29.28 8.80
CA PRO A 6 5.99 -29.80 8.40
C PRO A 6 4.97 -28.70 8.04
N ASN A 7 5.24 -27.45 8.46
CA ASN A 7 4.37 -26.29 8.24
C ASN A 7 5.01 -25.24 7.31
N LEU A 8 6.02 -25.60 6.52
CA LEU A 8 6.68 -24.67 5.59
C LEU A 8 5.84 -24.51 4.31
N GLN A 9 5.31 -23.30 4.09
CA GLN A 9 4.68 -22.91 2.84
C GLN A 9 5.64 -22.04 2.02
N ILE A 10 5.90 -22.44 0.77
CA ILE A 10 6.72 -21.66 -0.17
C ILE A 10 5.79 -21.08 -1.22
N ILE A 11 5.84 -19.75 -1.38
CA ILE A 11 5.06 -19.02 -2.39
C ILE A 11 6.07 -18.28 -3.26
N ALA A 12 6.07 -18.56 -4.55
CA ALA A 12 6.87 -17.87 -5.54
C ALA A 12 5.94 -17.09 -6.46
N THR A 13 6.04 -15.77 -6.42
CA THR A 13 5.28 -14.88 -7.30
C THR A 13 6.24 -14.11 -8.19
N THR A 14 5.87 -13.91 -9.46
CA THR A 14 6.69 -13.16 -10.42
C THR A 14 6.20 -11.74 -10.64
N HIS A 15 4.96 -11.42 -10.23
CA HIS A 15 4.31 -10.15 -10.58
C HIS A 15 3.46 -9.52 -9.48
N SER A 16 3.29 -10.16 -8.32
CA SER A 16 2.48 -9.60 -7.24
C SER A 16 3.13 -9.86 -5.88
N PRO A 17 3.46 -8.81 -5.11
CA PRO A 17 3.98 -8.97 -3.77
C PRO A 17 2.93 -9.67 -2.89
N PHE A 18 3.30 -10.81 -2.31
CA PHE A 18 2.45 -11.55 -1.37
C PHE A 18 2.89 -11.20 0.06
N ILE A 19 2.00 -10.62 0.85
CA ILE A 19 2.32 -10.10 2.18
C ILE A 19 1.74 -11.02 3.26
N VAL A 20 2.64 -11.64 4.06
CA VAL A 20 2.29 -12.61 5.12
C VAL A 20 2.26 -11.95 6.52
N GLY A 21 2.39 -10.63 6.60
CA GLY A 21 2.54 -9.87 7.85
C GLY A 21 1.31 -9.88 8.79
N SER A 22 0.18 -10.46 8.36
CA SER A 22 -1.08 -10.44 9.10
C SER A 22 -1.29 -11.66 10.02
N VAL A 23 -0.32 -12.57 10.13
CA VAL A 23 -0.40 -13.75 11.01
C VAL A 23 0.18 -13.42 12.40
N PRO A 24 -0.60 -13.56 13.49
CA PRO A 24 -0.10 -13.32 14.84
C PRO A 24 1.13 -14.19 15.17
N GLY A 25 2.20 -13.55 15.64
CA GLY A 25 3.45 -14.23 15.98
C GLY A 25 4.31 -14.64 14.79
N ALA A 26 3.95 -14.25 13.57
CA ALA A 26 4.81 -14.47 12.40
C ALA A 26 6.07 -13.61 12.50
N ARG A 27 7.22 -14.23 12.20
CA ARG A 27 8.49 -13.52 12.00
C ARG A 27 8.68 -13.26 10.52
N VAL A 28 9.05 -12.03 10.18
CA VAL A 28 9.26 -11.62 8.80
C VAL A 28 10.75 -11.42 8.58
N PHE A 29 11.33 -12.24 7.69
CA PHE A 29 12.71 -12.11 7.26
C PHE A 29 12.76 -11.66 5.81
N VAL A 30 13.54 -10.63 5.53
CA VAL A 30 13.71 -10.12 4.16
C VAL A 30 15.12 -10.44 3.69
N CYS A 31 15.21 -11.17 2.58
CA CYS A 31 16.45 -11.40 1.87
C CYS A 31 16.60 -10.35 0.78
N ARG A 32 17.64 -9.52 0.84
CA ARG A 32 17.95 -8.51 -0.19
C ARG A 32 19.34 -8.73 -0.75
N TYR A 33 19.49 -8.51 -2.04
CA TYR A 33 20.81 -8.54 -2.67
C TYR A 33 21.51 -7.20 -2.47
N ASP A 34 22.59 -7.20 -1.69
CA ASP A 34 23.49 -6.06 -1.53
C ASP A 34 24.41 -5.99 -2.76
N ARG A 35 24.14 -5.03 -3.65
CA ARG A 35 24.93 -4.81 -4.88
C ARG A 35 26.37 -4.39 -4.59
N GLY A 36 26.61 -3.66 -3.50
CA GLY A 36 27.94 -3.17 -3.12
C GLY A 36 28.83 -4.30 -2.60
N ARG A 37 28.25 -5.18 -1.78
CA ARG A 37 28.94 -6.36 -1.23
C ARG A 37 28.86 -7.60 -2.11
N LYS A 38 28.04 -7.58 -3.17
CA LYS A 38 27.73 -8.72 -4.05
C LYS A 38 27.30 -9.97 -3.28
N THR A 39 26.51 -9.76 -2.22
CA THR A 39 26.04 -10.84 -1.32
C THR A 39 24.58 -10.63 -0.98
N CYS A 40 23.88 -11.70 -0.61
CA CYS A 40 22.55 -11.59 -0.04
C CYS A 40 22.65 -11.34 1.46
N VAL A 41 21.92 -10.35 1.94
CA VAL A 41 21.78 -10.04 3.37
C VAL A 41 20.36 -10.41 3.78
N VAL A 42 20.23 -11.12 4.90
CA VAL A 42 18.94 -11.48 5.49
C VAL A 42 18.77 -10.67 6.77
N ASP A 43 17.74 -9.85 6.81
CA ASP A 43 17.40 -9.02 7.96
C ASP A 43 16.10 -9.52 8.59
N ASP A 44 16.05 -9.54 9.93
CA ASP A 44 14.80 -9.69 10.66
C ASP A 44 14.05 -8.34 10.60
N ALA A 45 12.96 -8.32 9.86
CA ALA A 45 12.12 -7.15 9.66
C ALA A 45 10.75 -7.34 10.32
N THR A 46 10.65 -8.24 11.31
CA THR A 46 9.40 -8.54 12.01
C THR A 46 8.77 -7.27 12.57
N ASP A 47 9.51 -6.48 13.34
CA ASP A 47 8.99 -5.23 13.94
C ASP A 47 8.61 -4.18 12.90
N LEU A 48 9.26 -4.22 11.73
CA LEU A 48 8.99 -3.30 10.64
C LEU A 48 7.68 -3.63 9.92
N TYR A 49 7.23 -4.88 9.90
CA TYR A 49 6.03 -5.28 9.15
C TYR A 49 4.89 -5.82 10.02
N ALA A 50 5.17 -6.14 11.28
CA ALA A 50 4.15 -6.61 12.22
C ALA A 50 3.06 -5.55 12.38
N ASN A 51 1.82 -5.96 12.15
CA ASN A 51 0.62 -5.12 12.29
C ASN A 51 0.59 -3.87 11.37
N LYS A 52 1.44 -3.82 10.32
CA LYS A 52 1.34 -2.75 9.33
C LYS A 52 0.26 -3.04 8.28
N PRO A 53 -0.44 -2.01 7.78
CA PRO A 53 -1.28 -2.14 6.60
C PRO A 53 -0.47 -2.62 5.40
N VAL A 54 -1.12 -3.36 4.51
CA VAL A 54 -0.50 -3.89 3.28
C VAL A 54 0.13 -2.77 2.46
N GLU A 55 -0.54 -1.63 2.36
CA GLU A 55 -0.09 -0.46 1.62
C GLU A 55 1.22 0.10 2.16
N GLU A 56 1.37 0.18 3.48
CA GLU A 56 2.59 0.65 4.13
C GLU A 56 3.74 -0.34 3.93
N ILE A 57 3.43 -1.64 3.93
CA ILE A 57 4.40 -2.69 3.62
C ILE A 57 4.86 -2.57 2.17
N LEU A 58 3.96 -2.32 1.21
CA LEU A 58 4.30 -2.17 -0.22
C LEU A 58 5.15 -0.92 -0.49
N LEU A 59 4.91 0.17 0.22
CA LEU A 59 5.72 1.38 0.14
C LEU A 59 7.09 1.26 0.81
N SER A 60 7.35 0.15 1.51
CA SER A 60 8.60 -0.03 2.23
C SER A 60 9.79 -0.34 1.30
N PRO A 61 11.04 -0.17 1.78
CA PRO A 61 12.23 -0.54 1.03
C PRO A 61 12.34 -2.03 0.67
N ALA A 62 11.57 -2.93 1.28
CA ALA A 62 11.57 -4.34 0.87
C ALA A 62 10.93 -4.57 -0.50
N PHE A 63 10.11 -3.63 -0.96
CA PHE A 63 9.43 -3.67 -2.26
C PHE A 63 9.82 -2.48 -3.13
N ASP A 64 11.01 -1.89 -2.91
CA ASP A 64 11.52 -0.76 -3.68
C ASP A 64 10.54 0.44 -3.76
N GLY A 65 9.68 0.62 -2.74
CA GLY A 65 8.67 1.69 -2.74
C GLY A 65 7.56 1.49 -3.78
N THR A 66 7.25 0.24 -4.14
CA THR A 66 6.20 -0.10 -5.10
C THR A 66 4.87 0.50 -4.65
N GLN A 67 4.29 1.34 -5.51
CA GLN A 67 2.96 1.88 -5.28
C GLN A 67 1.93 0.74 -5.27
N PRO A 68 0.97 0.73 -4.34
CA PRO A 68 -0.05 -0.32 -4.25
C PRO A 68 -1.05 -0.31 -5.42
N PHE A 69 -0.85 0.58 -6.40
CA PHE A 69 -1.71 0.76 -7.55
C PHE A 69 -0.96 0.65 -8.87
N GLY A 70 -1.68 0.31 -9.93
CA GLY A 70 -1.16 0.39 -11.30
C GLY A 70 -0.83 1.83 -11.71
N GLU A 71 -0.01 1.97 -12.75
CA GLU A 71 0.51 3.26 -13.25
C GLU A 71 -0.57 4.34 -13.42
N ASP A 72 -1.76 3.97 -13.89
CA ASP A 72 -2.85 4.92 -14.11
C ASP A 72 -3.33 5.61 -12.82
N ILE A 73 -3.48 4.85 -11.73
CA ILE A 73 -3.93 5.41 -10.45
C ILE A 73 -2.78 6.16 -9.79
N THR A 74 -1.55 5.64 -9.89
CA THR A 74 -0.34 6.33 -9.41
C THR A 74 -0.21 7.72 -10.05
N ARG A 75 -0.34 7.81 -11.38
CA ARG A 75 -0.31 9.08 -12.10
C ARG A 75 -1.41 10.04 -11.63
N LEU A 76 -2.63 9.54 -11.45
CA LEU A 76 -3.73 10.36 -10.92
C LEU A 76 -3.46 10.88 -9.50
N LEU A 77 -2.83 10.07 -8.63
CA LEU A 77 -2.45 10.52 -7.28
C LEU A 77 -1.36 11.60 -7.31
N GLU A 78 -0.39 11.49 -8.20
CA GLU A 78 0.63 12.51 -8.43
C GLU A 78 0.03 13.81 -8.97
N GLU A 79 -0.82 13.72 -10.01
CA GLU A 79 -1.53 14.87 -10.57
C GLU A 79 -2.44 15.55 -9.53
N ARG A 80 -3.10 14.77 -8.68
CA ARG A 80 -3.91 15.29 -7.57
C ARG A 80 -3.06 16.13 -6.62
N THR A 81 -1.86 15.66 -6.30
CA THR A 81 -0.92 16.34 -5.41
C THR A 81 -0.47 17.66 -6.03
N ALA A 82 -0.10 17.65 -7.31
CA ALA A 82 0.26 18.86 -8.05
C ALA A 82 -0.91 19.88 -8.13
N ALA A 83 -2.14 19.42 -8.36
CA ALA A 83 -3.32 20.28 -8.39
C ALA A 83 -3.61 20.91 -7.02
N PHE A 84 -3.40 20.16 -5.93
CA PHE A 84 -3.51 20.67 -4.56
C PHE A 84 -2.48 21.77 -4.28
N GLU A 85 -1.22 21.55 -4.63
CA GLU A 85 -0.14 22.54 -4.46
C GLU A 85 -0.36 23.79 -5.31
N ALA A 86 -0.93 23.64 -6.51
CA ALA A 86 -1.28 24.75 -7.40
C ALA A 86 -2.56 25.50 -6.99
N GLY A 87 -3.33 25.00 -6.01
CA GLY A 87 -4.63 25.56 -5.61
C GLY A 87 -5.75 25.37 -6.64
N ASP A 88 -5.57 24.45 -7.61
CA ASP A 88 -6.56 24.17 -8.65
C ASP A 88 -7.62 23.18 -8.15
N ALA A 89 -8.62 23.72 -7.45
CA ALA A 89 -9.73 22.94 -6.91
C ALA A 89 -10.55 22.22 -7.99
N ALA A 90 -10.71 22.82 -9.18
CA ALA A 90 -11.49 22.21 -10.26
C ALA A 90 -10.79 20.97 -10.80
N ARG A 91 -9.48 21.06 -11.06
CA ARG A 91 -8.68 19.91 -11.51
C ARG A 91 -8.59 18.84 -10.43
N ARG A 92 -8.42 19.23 -9.17
CA ARG A 92 -8.40 18.29 -8.04
C ARG A 92 -9.71 17.49 -7.95
N ASN A 93 -10.86 18.15 -8.00
CA ASN A 93 -12.17 17.50 -7.90
C ASN A 93 -12.40 16.52 -9.07
N GLU A 94 -11.99 16.90 -10.28
CA GLU A 94 -12.08 16.03 -11.44
C GLU A 94 -11.21 14.77 -11.30
N ILE A 95 -9.99 14.91 -10.77
CA ILE A 95 -9.11 13.77 -10.49
C ILE A 95 -9.69 12.88 -9.38
N GLU A 96 -10.21 13.45 -8.30
CA GLU A 96 -10.84 12.70 -7.21
C GLU A 96 -12.08 11.92 -7.70
N ARG A 97 -12.86 12.47 -8.64
CA ARG A 97 -13.94 11.74 -9.32
C ARG A 97 -13.40 10.54 -10.10
N GLN A 98 -12.35 10.72 -10.90
CA GLN A 98 -11.74 9.63 -11.68
C GLN A 98 -11.15 8.54 -10.79
N LEU A 99 -10.52 8.91 -9.67
CA LEU A 99 -10.02 7.96 -8.68
C LEU A 99 -11.17 7.13 -8.09
N LYS A 100 -12.27 7.79 -7.68
CA LYS A 100 -13.49 7.10 -7.19
C LYS A 100 -14.12 6.17 -8.22
N GLU A 101 -14.16 6.55 -9.49
CA GLU A 101 -14.67 5.67 -10.56
C GLU A 101 -13.80 4.41 -10.74
N LYS A 102 -12.48 4.54 -10.54
CA LYS A 102 -11.54 3.42 -10.68
C LYS A 102 -11.53 2.48 -9.48
N ASN A 103 -11.67 2.98 -8.25
CA ASN A 103 -11.72 2.16 -7.04
C ASN A 103 -12.62 2.79 -5.95
N PRO A 104 -13.95 2.62 -6.06
CA PRO A 104 -14.92 3.30 -5.20
C PRO A 104 -14.74 2.99 -3.71
N GLU A 105 -14.47 1.72 -3.39
CA GLU A 105 -14.29 1.26 -2.01
C GLU A 105 -13.07 1.91 -1.36
N TYR A 106 -11.93 1.89 -2.06
CA TYR A 106 -10.68 2.45 -1.54
C TYR A 106 -10.77 3.97 -1.37
N PHE A 107 -11.31 4.70 -2.35
CA PHE A 107 -11.35 6.18 -2.33
C PHE A 107 -12.59 6.77 -1.65
N SER A 108 -13.44 5.94 -1.06
CA SER A 108 -14.64 6.38 -0.33
C SER A 108 -14.36 7.36 0.81
N TYR A 109 -13.14 7.36 1.35
CA TYR A 109 -12.73 8.29 2.40
C TYR A 109 -12.73 9.76 1.93
N MET A 110 -12.65 10.02 0.63
CA MET A 110 -12.66 11.38 0.08
C MET A 110 -14.00 12.09 0.32
N ASP A 111 -15.08 11.34 0.55
CA ASP A 111 -16.42 11.88 0.79
C ASP A 111 -16.75 11.99 2.29
N ILE A 112 -15.79 11.70 3.18
CA ILE A 112 -16.05 11.68 4.64
C ILE A 112 -16.51 13.05 5.14
N GLU A 113 -15.94 14.15 4.66
CA GLU A 113 -16.35 15.49 5.06
C GLU A 113 -17.79 15.81 4.64
N GLU A 114 -18.18 15.48 3.40
CA GLU A 114 -19.56 15.64 2.93
C GLU A 114 -20.54 14.76 3.74
N ARG A 115 -20.16 13.50 4.01
CA ARG A 115 -20.97 12.58 4.82
C ARG A 115 -21.13 13.06 6.26
N LEU A 116 -20.08 13.61 6.86
CA LEU A 116 -20.13 14.20 8.20
C LEU A 116 -21.03 15.43 8.25
N GLN A 117 -20.95 16.31 7.24
CA GLN A 117 -21.83 17.47 7.14
C GLN A 117 -23.30 17.08 6.95
N ALA A 118 -23.58 16.05 6.13
CA ALA A 118 -24.94 15.54 5.95
C ALA A 118 -25.54 14.98 7.25
N LEU A 119 -24.74 14.30 8.07
CA LEU A 119 -25.16 13.79 9.38
C LEU A 119 -25.37 14.92 10.40
N GLN A 120 -24.55 15.97 10.37
CA GLN A 120 -24.74 17.15 11.22
C GLN A 120 -25.96 17.99 10.80
N GLY A 121 -26.29 18.02 9.51
CA GLY A 121 -27.47 18.69 8.97
C GLY A 121 -28.79 17.92 9.15
N ALA A 122 -28.74 16.60 9.35
CA ALA A 122 -29.91 15.75 9.63
C ALA A 122 -30.30 15.72 11.13
N GLY A 123 -29.57 16.44 11.98
CA GLY A 123 -29.78 16.54 13.43
C GLY A 123 -30.47 17.84 13.87
N VAL A 124 -31.45 18.33 13.10
CA VAL A 124 -32.36 19.43 13.52
C VAL A 124 -33.80 18.99 13.34
#